data_AF-A0A1I4A7G1-F1
#
_entry.id   AF-A0A1I4A7G1-F1
#
_cell.length_a   1.000
_cell.length_b   1.000
_cell.length_c   1.000
_cell.angle_alpha   90.00
_cell.angle_beta   90.00
_cell.angle_gamma   90.00
#
_symmetry.space_group_name_H-M   'P 1'
#
loop_
_entity.id
_entity.type
_entity.pdbx_description
1 polymer ?
#
loop_
_entity_poly.entity_id
_entity_poly.type
_entity_poly.pdbx_seq_one_letter_code
_entity_poly.pdbx_strand_id
1 'polypeptide(L)'
;MTQTPNTPAPSVAWSQALQAKLMAALDATWAILDRSDDPAEIRRARDKAKAIGEIAAMARKVALIVPMARATPAGETAPAFGAALAPVAAQADHARRALDKLKGGGRARL
;
A
#
# COMPACT_ATOMS: atom_id res chain seq x y z
N MET A 1 -29.81 -25.87 9.93
CA MET A 1 -28.37 -25.57 9.74
C MET A 1 -28.05 -24.29 10.50
N THR A 2 -27.57 -24.40 11.74
CA THR A 2 -27.17 -23.26 12.57
C THR A 2 -25.70 -22.95 12.31
N GLN A 3 -25.45 -21.86 11.59
CA GLN A 3 -24.11 -21.34 11.33
C GLN A 3 -23.58 -20.74 12.64
N THR A 4 -22.52 -21.32 13.20
CA THR A 4 -21.83 -20.78 14.38
C THR A 4 -21.21 -19.43 14.03
N PRO A 5 -21.40 -18.38 14.87
CA PRO A 5 -20.78 -17.08 14.64
C PRO A 5 -19.27 -17.23 14.80
N ASN A 6 -18.56 -17.07 13.68
CA ASN A 6 -17.11 -17.18 13.63
C ASN A 6 -16.52 -15.87 14.18
N THR A 7 -16.37 -15.78 15.51
CA THR A 7 -15.78 -14.63 16.17
C THR A 7 -14.32 -14.49 15.72
N PRO A 8 -13.93 -13.39 15.06
CA PRO A 8 -12.56 -13.23 14.58
C PRO A 8 -11.59 -13.19 15.75
N ALA A 9 -10.39 -13.75 15.56
CA ALA A 9 -9.32 -13.67 16.54
C ALA A 9 -9.07 -12.19 16.95
N PRO A 10 -8.68 -11.92 18.21
CA PRO A 10 -8.56 -10.55 18.73
C PRO A 10 -7.60 -9.67 17.93
N SER A 11 -6.54 -10.24 17.33
CA SER A 11 -5.61 -9.54 16.43
C SER A 11 -6.27 -9.10 15.12
N VAL A 12 -7.16 -9.93 14.57
CA VAL A 12 -7.94 -9.63 13.37
C VAL A 12 -8.97 -8.54 13.68
N ALA A 13 -9.65 -8.62 14.82
CA ALA A 13 -10.59 -7.59 15.27
C ALA A 13 -9.90 -6.23 15.47
N TRP A 14 -8.71 -6.21 16.08
CA TRP A 14 -7.91 -4.99 16.23
C TRP A 14 -7.50 -4.39 14.88
N SER A 15 -7.02 -5.22 13.95
CA SER A 15 -6.59 -4.75 12.62
C SER A 15 -7.76 -4.16 11.82
N GLN A 16 -8.93 -4.79 11.87
CA GLN A 16 -10.15 -4.28 11.22
C GLN A 16 -10.60 -2.95 11.82
N ALA A 17 -10.63 -2.83 13.16
CA ALA A 17 -10.99 -1.59 13.83
C ALA A 17 -10.03 -0.44 13.50
N LEU A 18 -8.73 -0.74 13.38
CA LEU A 18 -7.74 0.24 12.97
C LEU A 18 -7.93 0.66 11.50
N GLN A 19 -8.16 -0.30 10.59
CA GLN A 19 -8.43 0.00 9.19
C GLN A 19 -9.65 0.93 9.05
N ALA A 20 -10.73 0.64 9.77
CA ALA A 20 -11.94 1.49 9.77
C ALA A 20 -11.64 2.93 10.20
N LYS A 21 -10.82 3.12 11.25
CA LYS A 21 -10.39 4.45 11.71
C LYS A 21 -9.55 5.19 10.68
N LEU A 22 -8.63 4.49 10.01
CA LEU A 22 -7.77 5.09 8.98
C LEU A 22 -8.58 5.51 7.75
N MET A 23 -9.53 4.68 7.30
CA MET A 23 -10.44 5.02 6.21
C MET A 23 -11.28 6.26 6.56
N ALA A 24 -11.95 6.26 7.71
CA ALA A 24 -12.75 7.40 8.15
C ALA A 24 -11.93 8.70 8.28
N ALA A 25 -10.66 8.60 8.69
CA ALA A 25 -9.77 9.75 8.77
C ALA A 25 -9.37 10.28 7.38
N LEU A 26 -9.18 9.40 6.40
CA LEU A 26 -8.93 9.79 5.01
C LEU A 26 -10.18 10.43 4.39
N ASP A 27 -11.36 9.86 4.62
CA ASP A 27 -12.64 10.42 4.15
C ASP A 27 -12.87 11.83 4.70
N ALA A 28 -12.64 12.02 6.01
CA ALA A 28 -12.73 13.35 6.63
C ALA A 28 -11.69 14.33 6.04
N THR A 29 -10.52 13.84 5.65
CA THR A 29 -9.48 14.68 5.02
C THR A 29 -9.87 15.04 3.59
N TRP A 30 -10.43 14.11 2.83
CA TRP A 30 -10.98 14.35 1.51
C TRP A 30 -12.10 15.39 1.55
N ALA A 31 -13.04 15.26 2.50
CA ALA A 31 -14.13 16.22 2.67
C ALA A 31 -13.65 17.66 2.96
N ILE A 32 -12.48 17.83 3.61
CA ILE A 32 -11.88 19.16 3.80
C ILE A 32 -11.31 19.67 2.48
N LEU A 33 -10.59 18.84 1.74
CA LEU A 33 -9.99 19.25 0.46
C LEU A 33 -11.03 19.59 -0.60
N ASP A 34 -12.19 18.92 -0.59
CA ASP A 34 -13.28 19.14 -1.55
C ASP A 34 -14.04 20.45 -1.30
N ARG A 35 -14.16 20.86 -0.03
CA ARG A 35 -14.97 22.03 0.37
C ARG A 35 -14.17 23.32 0.62
N SER A 36 -12.86 23.22 0.82
CA SER A 36 -12.04 24.35 1.30
C SER A 36 -11.09 24.89 0.23
N ASP A 37 -11.22 26.18 -0.07
CA ASP A 37 -10.28 26.94 -0.91
C ASP A 37 -9.17 27.64 -0.10
N ASP A 38 -9.20 27.55 1.23
CA ASP A 38 -8.16 28.13 2.09
C ASP A 38 -6.85 27.32 1.96
N PRO A 39 -5.74 27.93 1.49
CA PRO A 39 -4.45 27.25 1.39
C PRO A 39 -3.93 26.71 2.73
N ALA A 40 -4.28 27.34 3.86
CA ALA A 40 -3.87 26.85 5.18
C ALA A 40 -4.63 25.58 5.58
N GLU A 41 -5.93 25.49 5.30
CA GLU A 41 -6.72 24.27 5.52
C GLU A 41 -6.29 23.12 4.62
N ILE A 42 -6.02 23.39 3.33
CA ILE A 42 -5.50 22.38 2.40
C ILE A 42 -4.17 21.81 2.92
N ARG A 43 -3.28 22.67 3.43
CA ARG A 43 -1.97 22.22 3.94
C ARG A 43 -2.12 21.37 5.19
N ARG A 44 -2.95 21.80 6.14
CA ARG A 44 -3.30 21.00 7.33
C ARG A 44 -3.92 19.66 6.99
N ALA A 45 -4.81 19.60 5.99
CA ALA A 45 -5.40 18.36 5.51
C ALA A 45 -4.34 17.41 4.93
N ARG A 46 -3.41 17.93 4.12
CA ARG A 46 -2.29 17.13 3.59
C ARG A 46 -1.35 16.62 4.69
N ASP A 47 -1.03 17.47 5.67
CA ASP A 47 -0.18 17.07 6.81
C ASP A 47 -0.86 15.96 7.64
N LYS A 48 -2.19 16.06 7.82
CA LYS A 48 -2.99 15.01 8.45
C LYS A 48 -2.98 13.70 7.64
N ALA A 49 -3.14 13.77 6.32
CA ALA A 49 -3.03 12.60 5.45
C ALA A 49 -1.67 11.90 5.56
N LYS A 50 -0.59 12.69 5.65
CA LYS A 50 0.76 12.16 5.85
C LYS A 50 0.89 11.43 7.20
N ALA A 51 0.41 12.04 8.28
CA ALA A 51 0.41 11.41 9.60
C ALA A 51 -0.40 10.09 9.64
N ILE A 52 -1.55 10.04 8.95
CA ILE A 52 -2.34 8.81 8.78
C ILE A 52 -1.50 7.71 8.11
N GLY A 53 -0.75 8.05 7.06
CA GLY A 53 0.15 7.13 6.38
C GLY A 53 1.27 6.60 7.28
N GLU A 54 1.88 7.46 8.10
CA GLU A 54 2.92 7.08 9.05
C GLU A 54 2.39 6.15 10.15
N ILE A 55 1.20 6.42 10.69
CA ILE A 55 0.51 5.55 11.64
C ILE A 55 0.23 4.18 11.00
N ALA A 56 -0.26 4.15 9.75
CA ALA A 56 -0.51 2.91 9.03
C ALA A 56 0.77 2.08 8.82
N ALA A 57 1.89 2.74 8.51
CA ALA A 57 3.18 2.07 8.39
C ALA A 57 3.65 1.47 9.72
N MET A 58 3.46 2.17 10.84
CA MET A 58 3.78 1.63 12.17
C MET A 58 2.88 0.46 12.54
N ALA A 59 1.59 0.56 12.24
CA ALA A 59 0.63 -0.52 12.48
C ALA A 59 0.99 -1.80 11.74
N ARG A 60 1.52 -1.71 10.51
CA ARG A 60 2.05 -2.87 9.77
C ARG A 60 3.20 -3.54 10.52
N LYS A 61 4.10 -2.77 11.14
CA LYS A 61 5.19 -3.33 11.96
C LYS A 61 4.63 -4.09 13.15
N VAL A 62 3.62 -3.55 13.84
CA VAL A 62 2.93 -4.22 14.96
C VAL A 62 2.24 -5.51 14.50
N ALA A 63 1.54 -5.47 13.37
CA ALA A 63 0.88 -6.65 12.81
C ALA A 63 1.86 -7.77 12.43
N LEU A 64 3.10 -7.43 12.03
CA LEU A 64 4.16 -8.40 11.76
C LEU A 64 4.80 -8.99 13.03
N ILE A 65 4.73 -8.30 14.18
CA ILE A 65 5.21 -8.84 15.48
C ILE A 65 4.28 -9.95 15.96
N VAL A 66 2.97 -9.80 15.76
CA VAL A 66 2.01 -10.86 16.08
C VAL A 66 2.17 -11.96 15.03
N PRO A 67 2.52 -13.20 15.39
CA PRO A 67 2.56 -14.30 14.45
C PRO A 67 1.13 -14.54 13.94
N MET A 68 0.78 -13.91 12.82
CA MET A 68 -0.38 -14.34 12.05
C MET A 68 -0.01 -15.70 11.52
N ALA A 69 -0.71 -16.74 12.01
CA ALA A 69 -0.65 -18.07 11.41
C ALA A 69 -0.90 -17.88 9.91
N ARG A 70 0.18 -17.91 9.13
CA ARG A 70 0.12 -17.80 7.68
C ARG A 70 -0.66 -19.03 7.28
N ALA A 71 -1.89 -18.85 6.83
CA ALA A 71 -2.60 -19.93 6.16
C ALA A 71 -1.67 -20.36 5.03
N THR A 72 -1.11 -21.57 5.13
CA THR A 72 -0.39 -22.19 4.04
C THR A 72 -1.31 -22.07 2.84
N PRO A 73 -0.91 -21.41 1.74
CA PRO A 73 -1.77 -21.34 0.57
C PRO A 73 -2.04 -22.79 0.19
N ALA A 74 -3.28 -23.23 0.37
CA ALA A 74 -3.76 -24.47 -0.21
C ALA A 74 -3.45 -24.34 -1.69
N GLY A 75 -2.51 -25.15 -2.17
CA GLY A 75 -2.05 -25.06 -3.54
C GLY A 75 -3.21 -25.33 -4.48
N GLU A 76 -3.65 -24.31 -5.21
CA GLU A 76 -4.31 -24.51 -6.51
C GLU A 76 -4.21 -23.24 -7.37
N THR A 77 -3.40 -23.35 -8.44
CA THR A 77 -3.34 -22.52 -9.65
C THR A 77 -2.99 -21.02 -9.52
N ALA A 78 -1.69 -20.72 -9.51
CA ALA A 78 -1.18 -19.54 -10.23
C ALA A 78 -0.89 -19.98 -11.68
N PRO A 79 -1.63 -19.47 -12.68
CA PRO A 79 -1.03 -18.44 -13.52
C PRO A 79 -2.09 -17.46 -14.09
N ALA A 80 -2.15 -16.24 -13.56
CA ALA A 80 -2.80 -15.13 -14.25
C ALA A 80 -2.13 -13.79 -13.93
N PHE A 81 -1.71 -13.61 -12.67
CA PHE A 81 -1.07 -12.36 -12.23
C PHE A 81 0.36 -12.18 -12.77
N GLY A 82 1.12 -13.28 -12.93
CA GLY A 82 2.47 -13.24 -13.50
C GLY A 82 2.47 -12.89 -15.00
N ALA A 83 1.48 -13.38 -15.75
CA ALA A 83 1.34 -13.10 -17.18
C ALA A 83 0.91 -11.63 -17.43
N ALA A 84 0.06 -11.07 -16.57
CA ALA A 84 -0.36 -9.67 -16.66
C ALA A 84 0.78 -8.68 -16.36
N LEU A 85 1.77 -9.07 -15.55
CA LEU A 85 2.92 -8.22 -15.20
C LEU A 85 4.15 -8.43 -16.09
N ALA A 86 4.16 -9.45 -16.95
CA ALA A 86 5.22 -9.70 -17.92
C ALA A 86 5.56 -8.48 -18.81
N PRO A 87 4.60 -7.72 -19.37
CA PRO A 87 4.93 -6.53 -20.17
C PRO A 87 5.56 -5.42 -19.31
N VAL A 88 5.14 -5.26 -18.05
CA VAL A 88 5.68 -4.25 -17.12
C VAL A 88 7.11 -4.61 -16.70
N ALA A 89 7.39 -5.90 -16.48
CA ALA A 89 8.74 -6.40 -16.19
C ALA A 89 9.69 -6.18 -17.38
N ALA A 90 9.25 -6.51 -18.60
CA ALA A 90 10.03 -6.28 -19.81
C ALA A 90 10.32 -4.79 -20.06
N GLN A 91 9.35 -3.91 -19.77
CA GLN A 91 9.54 -2.45 -19.85
C GLN A 91 10.56 -1.94 -18.82
N ALA A 92 10.53 -2.47 -17.59
CA ALA A 92 11.49 -2.10 -16.55
C ALA A 92 12.93 -2.52 -16.90
N ASP A 93 13.11 -3.69 -17.52
CA ASP A 93 14.41 -4.14 -18.00
C ASP A 93 14.92 -3.32 -19.18
N HIS A 94 14.05 -2.92 -20.12
CA HIS A 94 14.42 -2.03 -21.21
C HIS A 94 14.88 -0.66 -20.70
N ALA A 95 14.13 -0.08 -19.75
CA ALA A 95 14.47 1.21 -19.14
C ALA A 95 15.82 1.17 -18.43
N ARG A 96 16.12 0.09 -17.69
CA ARG A 96 17.42 -0.11 -17.03
C ARG A 96 18.57 -0.14 -18.04
N ARG A 97 18.43 -0.88 -19.13
CA ARG A 97 19.46 -0.98 -20.19
C ARG A 97 19.65 0.34 -20.93
N ALA A 98 18.59 1.11 -21.15
CA ALA A 98 18.70 2.44 -21.76
C ALA A 98 19.44 3.43 -20.84
N LEU A 99 19.17 3.37 -19.55
CA LEU A 99 19.81 4.22 -18.54
C LEU A 99 21.31 3.88 -18.39
N ASP A 100 21.67 2.61 -18.50
CA ASP A 100 23.06 2.16 -18.46
C ASP A 100 23.86 2.60 -19.71
N LYS A 101 23.22 2.58 -20.89
CA LYS A 101 23.82 3.13 -22.14
C LYS A 101 24.05 4.63 -22.07
N LEU A 102 23.13 5.39 -21.48
CA LEU A 102 23.30 6.83 -21.25
C LEU A 102 24.45 7.13 -20.29
N LYS A 103 24.63 6.28 -19.27
CA LYS A 103 25.73 6.42 -18.30
C LYS A 103 27.09 5.99 -18.89
N GLY A 104 27.10 5.02 -19.82
CA GLY A 104 28.31 4.53 -20.49
C GLY A 104 28.79 5.36 -21.69
N GLY A 105 27.94 6.21 -22.29
CA GLY A 105 28.25 6.96 -23.52
C GLY A 105 29.11 8.22 -23.34
N GLY A 106 29.42 8.64 -22.12
CA GLY A 106 30.09 9.91 -21.82
C GLY A 106 31.63 9.90 -21.86
N ARG A 107 32.28 8.85 -22.37
CA ARG A 107 33.76 8.72 -22.41
C ARG A 107 34.35 8.44 -23.80
N ALA A 108 33.65 8.79 -24.86
CA ALA A 108 34.17 8.64 -26.23
C ALA A 108 33.95 9.90 -27.07
N ARG A 109 34.48 11.04 -26.62
CA ARG A 109 34.88 12.16 -27.50
C ARG A 109 36.10 12.84 -26.88
N LEU A 110 37.28 12.32 -27.23
CA LEU A 110 38.50 13.12 -27.44
C LEU A 110 38.57 13.37 -28.94
#